data_AF-A0A2H0YJ02-F1
#
_entry.id   AF-A0A2H0YJ02-F1
#
_cell.length_a   1.000
_cell.length_b   1.000
_cell.length_c   1.000
_cell.angle_alpha   90.00
_cell.angle_beta   90.00
_cell.angle_gamma   90.00
#
_symmetry.space_group_name_H-M   'P 1'
#
loop_
_entity.id
_entity.type
_entity.pdbx_description
1 polymer ?
#
loop_
_entity_poly.entity_id
_entity_poly.type
_entity_poly.pdbx_seq_one_letter_code
_entity_poly.pdbx_strand_id
1 'polypeptide(L)' 'MRATQKKTIDEFFREGKEIDKALKQAVQRALLEHKKAGNPVVEWRGGKIVWIKPEEITVKEKKN' A
#
# COMPACT_ATOMS: atom_id res chain seq x y z
N MET A 1 27.93 -5.25 22.20
CA MET A 1 26.75 -5.25 21.31
C MET A 1 26.94 -4.17 20.26
N ARG A 2 26.93 -4.48 18.96
CA ARG A 2 27.00 -3.44 17.91
C ARG A 2 25.65 -2.72 17.88
N ALA A 3 25.66 -1.41 18.17
CA ALA A 3 24.49 -0.58 17.92
C ALA A 3 24.20 -0.61 16.42
N THR A 4 23.04 -1.12 16.02
CA THR A 4 22.60 -1.06 14.63
C THR A 4 22.45 0.42 14.28
N GLN A 5 23.37 0.96 13.47
CA GLN A 5 23.27 2.32 12.97
C GLN A 5 21.92 2.44 12.24
N LYS A 6 21.04 3.33 12.70
CA LYS A 6 19.77 3.58 12.01
C LYS A 6 20.08 4.15 10.63
N LYS A 7 19.49 3.55 9.60
CA LYS A 7 19.56 4.09 8.24
C LYS A 7 18.89 5.46 8.18
N THR A 8 19.45 6.34 7.38
CA THR A 8 18.90 7.64 7.00
C THR A 8 17.77 7.49 5.99
N ILE A 9 16.97 8.54 5.83
CA ILE A 9 15.90 8.58 4.81
C ILE A 9 16.47 8.39 3.40
N ASP A 10 17.61 9.03 3.09
CA ASP A 10 18.27 8.91 1.79
C ASP A 10 18.68 7.47 1.47
N GLU A 11 19.17 6.73 2.47
CA GLU A 11 19.52 5.32 2.33
C GLU A 11 18.28 4.45 2.09
N PHE A 12 17.16 4.74 2.75
CA PHE A 12 15.90 4.04 2.50
C PHE A 12 15.35 4.28 1.10
N PHE A 13 15.43 5.52 0.60
CA PHE A 13 15.04 5.84 -0.78
C PHE A 13 15.97 5.20 -1.80
N ARG A 14 17.29 5.18 -1.55
CA ARG A 14 18.27 4.54 -2.44
C ARG A 14 18.07 3.04 -2.52
N GLU A 15 17.76 2.38 -1.40
CA GLU A 15 17.49 0.94 -1.39
C GLU A 15 16.10 0.59 -1.93
N GLY A 16 15.12 1.46 -1.76
CA GLY A 16 13.73 1.33 -2.23
C GLY A 16 12.90 0.23 -1.53
N LYS A 17 13.53 -0.81 -1.00
CA LYS A 17 12.85 -2.02 -0.49
C LYS A 17 11.93 -1.75 0.71
N GLU A 18 12.42 -1.05 1.71
CA GLU A 18 11.68 -0.86 2.96
C GLU A 18 10.51 0.13 2.77
N ILE A 19 10.73 1.19 2.00
CA ILE A 19 9.68 2.15 1.64
C ILE A 19 8.60 1.47 0.80
N ASP A 20 8.98 0.72 -0.24
CA ASP A 20 8.03 -0.01 -1.08
C ASP A 20 7.20 -1.01 -0.27
N LYS A 21 7.83 -1.69 0.69
CA LYS A 21 7.15 -2.64 1.58
C LYS A 21 6.16 -1.92 2.49
N ALA A 22 6.56 -0.81 3.10
CA ALA A 22 5.69 -0.01 3.96
C ALA A 22 4.51 0.56 3.15
N LEU A 23 4.76 1.09 1.96
CA LEU A 23 3.74 1.63 1.06
C LEU A 23 2.75 0.55 0.63
N LYS A 24 3.23 -0.62 0.19
CA LYS A 24 2.34 -1.76 -0.14
C LYS A 24 1.44 -2.15 1.02
N GLN A 25 1.98 -2.19 2.24
CA GLN A 25 1.19 -2.49 3.43
C GLN A 25 0.15 -1.41 3.74
N ALA A 26 0.52 -0.13 3.61
CA ALA A 26 -0.40 0.99 3.81
C ALA A 26 -1.55 0.96 2.81
N VAL A 27 -1.25 0.76 1.52
CA VAL A 27 -2.25 0.65 0.45
C VAL A 27 -3.22 -0.51 0.72
N GLN A 28 -2.72 -1.68 1.12
CA GLN A 28 -3.60 -2.82 1.45
C GLN A 28 -4.56 -2.51 2.60
N ARG A 29 -4.11 -1.78 3.63
CA ARG A 29 -4.99 -1.35 4.74
C ARG A 29 -6.04 -0.35 4.27
N ALA A 30 -5.62 0.67 3.51
CA ALA A 30 -6.54 1.66 2.96
C ALA A 30 -7.62 1.00 2.08
N LEU A 31 -7.24 0.09 1.18
CA LEU A 31 -8.20 -0.64 0.34
C LEU A 31 -9.21 -1.45 1.17
N LEU A 32 -8.77 -2.06 2.27
CA LEU A 32 -9.66 -2.78 3.19
C LEU A 32 -10.63 -1.84 3.91
N GLU A 33 -10.16 -0.69 4.36
CA GLU A 33 -11.00 0.33 5.00
C GLU A 33 -12.04 0.88 4.03
N HIS A 34 -11.65 1.21 2.80
CA HIS A 34 -12.55 1.66 1.75
C HIS A 34 -13.61 0.60 1.43
N LYS A 35 -13.20 -0.67 1.28
CA LYS A 35 -14.13 -1.78 1.06
C LYS A 35 -15.16 -1.92 2.19
N LYS A 36 -14.71 -1.88 3.45
CA LYS A 36 -15.59 -1.99 4.63
C LYS A 36 -16.53 -0.80 4.79
N ALA A 37 -16.08 0.39 4.42
CA ALA A 37 -16.86 1.61 4.50
C ALA A 37 -17.84 1.81 3.33
N GLY A 38 -17.80 0.94 2.31
CA GLY A 38 -18.60 1.12 1.08
C GLY A 38 -18.09 2.28 0.22
N ASN A 39 -16.82 2.67 0.35
CA ASN A 39 -16.22 3.77 -0.40
C ASN A 39 -15.52 3.25 -1.67
N PRO A 40 -15.85 3.76 -2.87
CA PRO A 40 -15.13 3.40 -4.08
C PRO A 40 -13.71 3.98 -4.06
N VAL A 41 -12.85 3.43 -4.92
CA VAL A 41 -11.50 3.94 -5.17
C VAL A 41 -11.27 4.16 -6.66
N VAL A 42 -10.27 4.98 -6.99
CA VAL A 42 -9.88 5.26 -8.38
C VAL A 42 -8.56 4.57 -8.70
N GLU A 43 -8.52 3.88 -9.82
CA GLU A 43 -7.30 3.35 -10.42
C GLU A 43 -7.03 4.03 -11.77
N TRP A 44 -5.77 4.32 -12.04
CA TRP A 44 -5.34 4.65 -13.40
C TRP A 44 -5.03 3.37 -14.17
N ARG A 45 -5.83 3.07 -15.21
CA ARG A 45 -5.68 1.85 -16.01
C ARG A 45 -5.67 2.22 -17.50
N GLY A 46 -4.55 1.94 -18.17
CA GLY A 46 -4.43 2.12 -19.62
C GLY A 46 -4.69 3.56 -20.10
N GLY A 47 -4.24 4.56 -19.34
CA GLY A 47 -4.44 5.97 -19.70
C GLY A 47 -5.81 6.55 -19.33
N LYS A 48 -6.63 5.80 -18.59
CA LYS A 48 -7.97 6.22 -18.17
C LYS A 48 -8.13 6.10 -16.66
N ILE A 49 -8.99 6.97 -16.14
CA ILE A 49 -9.49 6.92 -14.77
C ILE A 49 -10.58 5.86 -14.70
N VAL A 50 -10.41 4.86 -13.84
CA VAL A 50 -11.38 3.78 -13.62
C VAL A 50 -11.81 3.81 -12.17
N TRP A 51 -13.12 3.92 -11.94
CA TRP A 51 -13.72 3.78 -10.62
C TRP A 51 -13.90 2.30 -10.30
N ILE A 52 -13.41 1.88 -9.14
CA ILE A 52 -13.55 0.53 -8.60
C ILE A 52 -14.56 0.60 -7.47
N LYS A 53 -15.64 -0.17 -7.59
CA LYS A 53 -16.66 -0.22 -6.55
C LYS A 53 -16.15 -0.98 -5.32
N PRO A 54 -16.67 -0.71 -4.12
CA PRO A 54 -16.22 -1.36 -2.89
C PRO A 54 -16.18 -2.89 -2.97
N GLU A 55 -17.17 -3.49 -3.64
CA GLU A 55 -17.32 -4.95 -3.77
C GLU A 55 -16.21 -5.57 -4.63
N GLU A 56 -15.71 -4.80 -5.61
CA GLU A 56 -14.69 -5.19 -6.58
C GLU A 56 -13.26 -4.96 -6.05
N ILE A 57 -13.10 -4.25 -4.92
CA ILE A 57 -11.80 -4.04 -4.29
C ILE A 57 -11.24 -5.40 -3.85
N THR A 58 -10.14 -5.79 -4.48
CA THR A 58 -9.39 -7.01 -4.13
C THR A 58 -8.42 -6.71 -3.00
N VAL A 59 -8.70 -7.24 -1.82
CA VAL A 59 -7.82 -7.18 -0.66
C VAL A 59 -7.25 -8.56 -0.39
N LYS A 60 -5.95 -8.66 -0.16
CA LYS A 60 -5.38 -9.90 0.40
C LYS A 60 -5.75 -9.94 1.86
N GLU A 61 -6.71 -10.79 2.23
CA GLU A 61 -6.93 -11.09 3.63
C GLU A 61 -5.62 -11.68 4.17
N LYS A 62 -5.01 -11.03 5.16
CA LYS A 62 -3.96 -11.68 5.94
C LYS A 62 -4.63 -12.89 6.60
N LYS A 63 -4.40 -14.09 6.06
CA LYS A 63 -4.57 -15.31 6.84
C LYS A 63 -3.67 -15.16 8.06
N ASN A 64 -4.31 -15.08 9.22
CA ASN A 64 -3.67 -15.07 10.52
C ASN A 64 -3.08 -16.45 10.83
#